data_AF-A0A4S2AAU3-F1
#
_entry.id   AF-A0A4S2AAU3-F1
#
_cell.length_a   1.000
_cell.length_b   1.000
_cell.length_c   1.000
_cell.angle_alpha   90.00
_cell.angle_beta   90.00
_cell.angle_gamma   90.00
#
_symmetry.space_group_name_H-M   'P 1'
#
loop_
_entity.id
_entity.type
_entity.pdbx_description
1 polymer ?
#
loop_
_entity_poly.entity_id
_entity_poly.type
_entity_poly.pdbx_seq_one_letter_code
_entity_poly.pdbx_strand_id
1 'polypeptide(L)'
;MAEAGKYGIVYADPPWRYDMKRGSGVAENHYPTMSMDEICALPVADLAAKDSALFLWATFPQLNEAFRVIEAWGFKYKTLAFLWLKQNRKADSWFYGMGFWTRSNAEVCLLATRGRPKRQCAGIHQFVISHIEQHSKKPDEVRDKIVKLMGDQPRIELFARQQTPGWDVWGNEVESTVTMQEQNQ
;
A
#
# COMPACT_ATOMS: atom_id res chain seq x y z
N MET A 1 27.09 -8.44 7.90
CA MET A 1 25.96 -8.21 6.97
C MET A 1 24.71 -8.30 7.82
N ALA A 2 23.83 -7.30 7.83
CA ALA A 2 22.56 -7.40 8.55
C ALA A 2 21.80 -8.64 8.05
N GLU A 3 21.17 -9.40 8.95
CA GLU A 3 20.30 -10.51 8.54
C GLU A 3 19.17 -9.96 7.68
N ALA A 4 18.83 -10.65 6.60
CA ALA A 4 17.73 -10.25 5.74
C ALA A 4 16.40 -10.46 6.48
N GLY A 5 15.45 -9.54 6.30
CA GLY A 5 14.14 -9.64 6.91
C GLY A 5 13.34 -10.88 6.46
N LYS A 6 12.23 -11.14 7.16
CA LYS A 6 11.40 -12.34 6.97
C LYS A 6 10.53 -12.28 5.70
N TYR A 7 10.08 -11.09 5.29
CA TYR A 7 8.93 -10.96 4.39
C TYR A 7 9.31 -10.94 2.91
N GLY A 8 8.83 -11.93 2.16
CA GLY A 8 8.91 -11.95 0.70
C GLY A 8 7.90 -11.01 0.03
N ILE A 9 6.84 -10.64 0.76
CA ILE A 9 5.78 -9.74 0.30
C ILE A 9 5.53 -8.67 1.36
N VAL A 10 5.61 -7.41 0.96
CA VAL A 10 5.19 -6.25 1.75
C VAL A 10 4.04 -5.57 1.02
N TYR A 11 2.93 -5.36 1.71
CA TYR A 11 1.76 -4.63 1.21
C TYR A 11 1.52 -3.43 2.11
N ALA A 12 1.32 -2.24 1.56
CA ALA A 12 1.23 -1.02 2.37
C ALA A 12 0.24 -0.01 1.81
N ASP A 13 -0.49 0.66 2.71
CA ASP A 13 -1.35 1.82 2.42
C ASP A 13 -1.02 2.97 3.38
N PRO A 14 0.10 3.70 3.15
CA PRO A 14 0.53 4.73 4.09
C PRO A 14 -0.50 5.85 4.29
N PRO A 15 -0.60 6.43 5.50
CA PRO A 15 -1.51 7.52 5.79
C PRO A 15 -0.90 8.86 5.35
N TRP A 16 -0.82 9.05 4.03
CA TRP A 16 -0.21 10.22 3.39
C TRP A 16 -0.76 11.54 3.95
N ARG A 17 0.10 12.38 4.51
CA ARG A 17 -0.25 13.77 4.82
C ARG A 17 -0.31 14.59 3.53
N TYR A 18 -1.43 15.27 3.31
CA TYR A 18 -1.56 16.26 2.24
C TYR A 18 -1.31 17.65 2.81
N ASP A 19 -0.59 18.50 2.08
CA ASP A 19 -0.44 19.93 2.41
C ASP A 19 -1.71 20.72 1.99
N MET A 20 -2.89 20.27 2.45
CA MET A 20 -4.17 20.93 2.21
C MET A 20 -4.74 21.45 3.52
N LYS A 21 -4.69 22.77 3.71
CA LYS A 21 -5.05 23.43 4.98
C LYS A 21 -6.55 23.50 5.27
N ARG A 22 -7.45 23.27 4.30
CA ARG A 22 -8.94 23.28 4.49
C ARG A 22 -9.68 22.46 3.44
N GLY A 23 -10.72 21.73 3.87
CA GLY A 23 -11.70 21.03 3.01
C GLY A 23 -12.34 19.81 3.70
N SER A 24 -13.55 19.41 3.29
CA SER A 24 -14.25 18.23 3.85
C SER A 24 -13.61 16.89 3.43
N GLY A 25 -12.64 16.89 2.52
CA GLY A 25 -11.88 15.71 2.06
C GLY A 25 -10.45 15.63 2.58
N VAL A 26 -10.10 16.39 3.62
CA VAL A 26 -8.76 16.33 4.24
C VAL A 26 -8.64 15.06 5.06
N ALA A 27 -7.65 14.21 4.74
CA ALA A 27 -7.43 12.91 5.39
C ALA A 27 -7.26 13.03 6.92
N GLU A 28 -6.64 14.11 7.40
CA GLU A 28 -6.42 14.38 8.83
C GLU A 28 -7.72 14.52 9.64
N ASN A 29 -8.84 14.86 9.00
CA ASN A 29 -10.13 14.91 9.68
C ASN A 29 -10.70 13.51 10.01
N HIS A 30 -10.10 12.44 9.46
CA HIS A 30 -10.58 11.07 9.58
C HIS A 30 -9.62 10.13 10.32
N TYR A 31 -8.31 10.35 10.24
CA TYR A 31 -7.28 9.56 10.95
C TYR A 31 -5.94 10.33 11.03
N PRO A 32 -5.07 10.03 12.02
CA PRO A 32 -3.72 10.60 12.08
C PRO A 32 -2.93 10.30 10.80
N THR A 33 -2.29 11.32 10.23
CA THR A 33 -1.42 11.18 9.04
C THR A 33 0.05 11.26 9.42
N MET A 34 0.88 10.61 8.60
CA MET A 34 2.34 10.72 8.71
C MET A 34 2.87 11.65 7.64
N SER A 35 3.84 12.47 8.02
CA SER A 35 4.68 13.22 7.09
C SER A 35 5.48 12.27 6.20
N MET A 36 5.91 12.79 5.06
CA MET A 36 6.76 12.04 4.14
C MET A 36 8.02 11.49 4.82
N ASP A 37 8.67 12.30 5.66
CA ASP A 37 9.92 11.92 6.31
C ASP A 37 9.69 10.80 7.35
N GLU A 38 8.59 10.86 8.10
CA GLU A 38 8.19 9.77 9.02
C GLU A 38 7.92 8.47 8.26
N ILE A 39 7.22 8.51 7.12
CA ILE A 39 6.96 7.31 6.30
C ILE A 39 8.28 6.74 5.75
N CYS A 40 9.16 7.60 5.24
CA CYS A 40 10.47 7.18 4.71
C CYS A 40 11.38 6.59 5.78
N ALA A 41 11.30 7.08 7.02
CA ALA A 41 12.13 6.63 8.13
C ALA A 41 11.74 5.26 8.69
N LEU A 42 10.57 4.71 8.31
CA LEU A 42 10.16 3.38 8.78
C LEU A 42 11.17 2.30 8.36
N PRO A 43 11.56 1.40 9.28
CA PRO A 43 12.57 0.36 9.03
C PRO A 43 12.02 -0.82 8.21
N VAL A 44 11.23 -0.55 7.17
CA VAL A 44 10.64 -1.58 6.29
C VAL A 44 11.74 -2.41 5.62
N ALA A 45 12.92 -1.82 5.43
CA ALA A 45 14.07 -2.51 4.90
C ALA A 45 14.54 -3.69 5.77
N ASP A 46 14.39 -3.60 7.09
CA ASP A 46 14.81 -4.62 8.04
C ASP A 46 13.79 -5.79 8.10
N LEU A 47 12.55 -5.52 7.73
CA LEU A 47 11.49 -6.51 7.64
C LEU A 47 11.49 -7.29 6.33
N ALA A 48 11.90 -6.65 5.24
CA ALA A 48 11.86 -7.21 3.90
C ALA A 48 12.99 -8.22 3.64
N ALA A 49 12.64 -9.39 3.12
CA ALA A 49 13.58 -10.38 2.65
C ALA A 49 14.44 -9.85 1.50
N LYS A 50 15.61 -10.48 1.30
CA LYS A 50 16.58 -10.12 0.24
C LYS A 50 15.94 -10.06 -1.15
N ASP A 51 15.12 -11.06 -1.46
CA ASP A 51 14.33 -11.13 -2.68
C ASP A 51 12.86 -10.97 -2.32
N SER A 52 12.31 -9.76 -2.48
CA SER A 52 10.97 -9.41 -2.03
C SER A 52 10.27 -8.40 -2.94
N ALA A 53 8.95 -8.38 -2.85
CA ALA A 53 8.09 -7.43 -3.57
C ALA A 53 7.35 -6.51 -2.60
N LEU A 54 7.27 -5.24 -2.96
CA LEU A 54 6.48 -4.21 -2.31
C LEU A 54 5.29 -3.85 -3.20
N PHE A 55 4.10 -3.88 -2.61
CA PHE A 55 2.83 -3.43 -3.18
C PHE A 55 2.38 -2.19 -2.39
N LEU A 56 2.50 -1.02 -3.00
CA LEU A 56 2.31 0.27 -2.33
C LEU A 56 1.14 1.03 -2.92
N TRP A 57 0.09 1.27 -2.12
CA TRP A 57 -0.99 2.15 -2.52
C TRP A 57 -0.57 3.61 -2.52
N ALA A 58 -0.98 4.32 -3.57
CA ALA A 58 -0.86 5.76 -3.67
C ALA A 58 -2.08 6.34 -4.39
N THR A 59 -2.40 7.58 -4.07
CA THR A 59 -3.27 8.40 -4.91
C THR A 59 -2.45 9.07 -6.01
N PHE A 60 -3.08 9.47 -7.12
CA PHE A 60 -2.36 10.12 -8.22
C PHE A 60 -1.53 11.35 -7.81
N PRO A 61 -2.01 12.25 -6.92
CA PRO A 61 -1.22 13.39 -6.45
C PRO A 61 0.01 13.00 -5.61
N GLN A 62 0.00 11.82 -4.99
CA GLN A 62 1.06 11.32 -4.09
C GLN A 62 2.05 10.40 -4.83
N LEU A 63 2.08 10.41 -6.17
CA LEU A 63 2.95 9.52 -6.94
C LEU A 63 4.43 9.82 -6.74
N ASN A 64 4.82 11.10 -6.71
CA ASN A 64 6.21 11.49 -6.49
C ASN A 64 6.69 11.04 -5.10
N GLU A 65 5.83 11.24 -4.11
CA GLU A 65 5.95 10.83 -2.73
C GLU A 65 6.10 9.31 -2.61
N ALA A 66 5.24 8.55 -3.30
CA ALA A 66 5.32 7.09 -3.31
C ALA A 66 6.63 6.56 -3.90
N PHE A 67 7.19 7.20 -4.93
CA PHE A 67 8.49 6.81 -5.46
C PHE A 67 9.63 7.07 -4.47
N ARG A 68 9.58 8.18 -3.71
CA ARG A 68 10.55 8.44 -2.64
C ARG A 68 10.48 7.37 -1.55
N VAL A 69 9.27 6.97 -1.14
CA VAL A 69 9.08 5.90 -0.15
C VAL A 69 9.62 4.56 -0.65
N ILE A 70 9.35 4.20 -1.91
CA ILE A 70 9.88 2.99 -2.54
C ILE A 70 11.42 2.95 -2.45
N GLU A 71 12.07 4.06 -2.77
CA GLU A 71 13.53 4.17 -2.69
C GLU A 71 14.05 4.13 -1.25
N ALA A 72 13.44 4.89 -0.34
CA ALA A 72 13.81 4.94 1.08
C ALA A 72 13.72 3.55 1.75
N TRP A 73 12.69 2.78 1.41
CA TRP A 73 12.52 1.41 1.90
C TRP A 73 13.41 0.39 1.16
N GLY A 74 14.30 0.83 0.27
CA GLY A 74 15.27 -0.04 -0.42
C GLY A 74 14.66 -0.96 -1.47
N PHE A 75 13.60 -0.52 -2.14
CA PHE A 75 12.99 -1.19 -3.29
C PHE A 75 13.25 -0.40 -4.57
N LYS A 76 13.09 -1.06 -5.72
CA LYS A 76 13.11 -0.42 -7.04
C LYS A 76 11.76 -0.57 -7.70
N TYR A 77 11.15 0.55 -8.08
CA TYR A 77 9.89 0.56 -8.82
C TYR A 77 9.98 -0.28 -10.11
N LYS A 78 8.89 -0.96 -10.45
CA LYS A 78 8.79 -1.80 -11.65
C LYS A 78 7.63 -1.40 -12.55
N THR A 79 6.41 -1.36 -12.01
CA THR A 79 5.19 -1.14 -12.78
C THR A 79 4.02 -0.88 -11.85
N LEU A 80 2.83 -0.61 -12.39
CA LEU A 80 1.58 -0.72 -11.66
C LEU A 80 1.31 -2.21 -11.34
N ALA A 81 1.12 -2.55 -10.07
CA ALA A 81 0.58 -3.84 -9.70
C ALA A 81 -0.91 -3.89 -10.04
N PHE A 82 -1.65 -2.89 -9.57
CA PHE A 82 -3.08 -2.77 -9.77
C PHE A 82 -3.52 -1.33 -9.99
N LEU A 83 -4.55 -1.16 -10.83
CA LEU A 83 -5.33 0.06 -10.98
C LEU A 83 -6.75 -0.26 -10.51
N TRP A 84 -7.14 0.33 -9.39
CA TRP A 84 -8.49 0.18 -8.85
C TRP A 84 -9.43 1.20 -9.49
N LEU A 85 -10.36 0.71 -10.30
CA LEU A 85 -11.47 1.49 -10.85
C LEU A 85 -12.66 1.42 -9.89
N LYS A 86 -13.11 2.59 -9.44
CA LYS A 86 -14.11 2.70 -8.37
C LYS A 86 -15.53 2.76 -8.91
N GLN A 87 -16.40 1.89 -8.41
CA GLN A 87 -17.85 1.98 -8.62
C GLN A 87 -18.54 2.62 -7.40
N ASN A 88 -19.71 3.21 -7.62
CA ASN A 88 -20.52 3.80 -6.55
C ASN A 88 -20.95 2.73 -5.55
N ARG A 89 -21.02 3.06 -4.25
CA ARG A 89 -21.31 2.10 -3.17
C ARG A 89 -22.58 1.26 -3.38
N LYS A 90 -23.60 1.83 -4.04
CA LYS A 90 -24.93 1.21 -4.21
C LYS A 90 -25.33 1.00 -5.68
N ALA A 91 -24.43 1.24 -6.63
CA ALA A 91 -24.76 1.17 -8.04
C ALA A 91 -23.55 0.81 -8.88
N ASP A 92 -23.75 0.00 -9.93
CA ASP A 92 -22.71 -0.47 -10.87
C ASP A 92 -22.16 0.64 -11.79
N SER A 93 -22.39 1.90 -11.47
CA SER A 93 -21.88 3.08 -12.19
C SER A 93 -20.57 3.58 -11.58
N TRP A 94 -19.79 4.34 -12.37
CA TRP A 94 -18.50 4.87 -11.94
C TRP A 94 -18.64 5.90 -10.81
N PHE A 95 -17.78 5.77 -9.80
CA PHE A 95 -17.61 6.77 -8.76
C PHE A 95 -16.69 7.89 -9.26
N TYR A 96 -17.07 9.14 -9.01
CA TYR A 96 -16.26 10.32 -9.34
C TYR A 96 -16.07 11.19 -8.11
N GLY A 97 -14.90 11.04 -7.46
CA GLY A 97 -14.45 11.90 -6.38
C GLY A 97 -14.12 13.31 -6.88
N MET A 98 -13.89 14.23 -5.93
CA MET A 98 -13.61 15.64 -6.22
C MET A 98 -12.40 15.79 -7.16
N GLY A 99 -11.31 15.09 -6.83
CA GLY A 99 -10.03 15.23 -7.51
C GLY A 99 -9.47 16.64 -7.44
N PHE A 100 -8.53 16.95 -8.33
CA PHE A 100 -7.86 18.26 -8.40
C PHE A 100 -8.15 18.91 -9.76
N TRP A 101 -7.45 18.43 -10.80
CA TRP A 101 -7.63 18.88 -12.19
C TRP A 101 -8.69 18.08 -12.95
N THR A 102 -8.81 16.79 -12.62
CA THR A 102 -9.82 15.88 -13.14
C THR A 102 -10.49 15.15 -11.97
N ARG A 103 -11.70 14.61 -12.20
CA ARG A 103 -12.44 13.87 -11.19
C ARG A 103 -11.72 12.56 -10.88
N SER A 104 -11.36 12.34 -9.61
CA SER A 104 -10.67 11.11 -9.20
C SER A 104 -11.63 9.93 -9.11
N ASN A 105 -11.46 8.94 -9.98
CA ASN A 105 -12.27 7.72 -10.04
C ASN A 105 -11.45 6.43 -9.92
N ALA A 106 -10.14 6.56 -9.71
CA ALA A 106 -9.24 5.42 -9.58
C ALA A 106 -8.14 5.67 -8.54
N GLU A 107 -7.52 4.58 -8.08
CA GLU A 107 -6.31 4.58 -7.25
C GLU A 107 -5.32 3.53 -7.75
N VAL A 108 -4.03 3.74 -7.45
CA VAL A 108 -2.95 2.88 -7.95
C VAL A 108 -2.28 2.12 -6.81
N CYS A 109 -1.99 0.85 -7.06
CA CYS A 109 -1.09 0.05 -6.25
C CYS A 109 0.17 -0.23 -7.08
N LEU A 110 1.29 0.35 -6.67
CA LEU A 110 2.57 0.26 -7.34
C LEU A 110 3.28 -1.05 -6.97
N LEU A 111 3.93 -1.69 -7.94
CA LEU A 111 4.82 -2.83 -7.72
C LEU A 111 6.27 -2.34 -7.75
N ALA A 112 6.99 -2.59 -6.66
CA ALA A 112 8.43 -2.44 -6.57
C ALA A 112 9.07 -3.74 -6.07
N THR A 113 10.35 -3.93 -6.34
CA THR A 113 11.06 -5.16 -5.94
C THR A 113 12.43 -4.85 -5.36
N ARG A 114 12.85 -5.68 -4.41
CA ARG A 114 14.23 -5.77 -3.91
C ARG A 114 14.81 -7.12 -4.33
N GLY A 115 16.05 -7.13 -4.80
CA GLY A 115 16.68 -8.36 -5.28
C GLY A 115 16.02 -8.90 -6.56
N ARG A 116 15.76 -10.20 -6.61
CA ARG A 116 15.20 -10.94 -7.75
C ARG A 116 14.04 -11.86 -7.33
N PRO A 117 12.93 -11.32 -6.78
CA PRO A 117 11.79 -12.14 -6.38
C PRO A 117 11.17 -12.84 -7.60
N LYS A 118 10.71 -14.08 -7.40
CA LYS A 118 10.13 -14.89 -8.48
C LYS A 118 8.63 -14.65 -8.59
N ARG A 119 8.19 -14.22 -9.78
CA ARG A 119 6.76 -14.22 -10.18
C ARG A 119 6.26 -15.66 -10.35
N GLN A 120 5.21 -16.04 -9.65
CA GLN A 120 4.62 -17.39 -9.70
C GLN A 120 3.47 -17.50 -10.71
N CYS A 121 2.68 -16.43 -10.89
CA CYS A 121 1.57 -16.41 -11.84
C CYS A 121 1.69 -15.24 -12.82
N ALA A 122 1.72 -15.53 -14.13
CA ALA A 122 1.76 -14.50 -15.17
C ALA A 122 0.38 -13.96 -15.57
N GLY A 123 -0.70 -14.64 -15.20
CA GLY A 123 -2.08 -14.31 -15.59
C GLY A 123 -2.79 -13.31 -14.68
N ILE A 124 -2.06 -12.57 -13.86
CA ILE A 124 -2.65 -11.56 -12.96
C ILE A 124 -2.77 -10.24 -13.72
N HIS A 125 -4.00 -9.80 -13.94
CA HIS A 125 -4.30 -8.53 -14.61
C HIS A 125 -4.31 -7.36 -13.62
N GLN A 126 -3.93 -6.18 -14.10
CA GLN A 126 -3.81 -4.97 -13.29
C GLN A 126 -5.17 -4.38 -12.85
N PHE A 127 -6.24 -4.61 -13.60
CA PHE A 127 -7.53 -4.02 -13.24
C PHE A 127 -8.16 -4.72 -12.04
N VAL A 128 -8.63 -3.87 -11.13
CA VAL A 128 -9.43 -4.18 -9.95
C VAL A 128 -10.66 -3.30 -10.07
N ILE A 129 -11.85 -3.88 -10.19
CA ILE A 129 -13.09 -3.13 -10.38
C ILE A 129 -14.02 -3.52 -9.25
N SER A 130 -14.28 -2.59 -8.34
CA SER A 130 -15.12 -2.88 -7.18
C SER A 130 -15.85 -1.64 -6.68
N HIS A 131 -16.91 -1.90 -5.92
CA HIS A 131 -17.67 -0.87 -5.25
C HIS A 131 -16.85 -0.26 -4.12
N ILE A 132 -16.90 1.06 -3.98
CA ILE A 132 -16.29 1.72 -2.82
C ILE A 132 -17.02 1.32 -1.54
N GLU A 133 -16.23 1.03 -0.51
CA GLU A 133 -16.74 0.71 0.82
C GLU A 133 -16.55 1.89 1.78
N GLN A 134 -16.17 1.63 3.03
CA GLN A 134 -15.80 2.65 4.01
C GLN A 134 -14.67 3.54 3.49
N HIS A 135 -14.56 4.74 4.04
CA HIS A 135 -13.60 5.74 3.56
C HIS A 135 -12.16 5.19 3.59
N SER A 136 -11.49 5.23 2.43
CA SER A 136 -10.13 4.73 2.22
C SER A 136 -9.94 3.20 2.36
N LYS A 137 -11.00 2.40 2.54
CA LYS A 137 -10.88 0.94 2.52
C LYS A 137 -10.51 0.47 1.10
N LYS A 138 -9.38 -0.24 0.98
CA LYS A 138 -8.91 -0.83 -0.28
C LYS A 138 -9.62 -2.16 -0.56
N PRO A 139 -9.76 -2.59 -1.84
CA PRO A 139 -10.46 -3.82 -2.18
C PRO A 139 -9.77 -5.06 -1.62
N ASP A 140 -10.52 -5.92 -0.94
CA ASP A 140 -9.96 -7.10 -0.29
C ASP A 140 -9.34 -8.10 -1.30
N GLU A 141 -9.88 -8.15 -2.54
CA GLU A 141 -9.39 -9.01 -3.63
C GLU A 141 -7.92 -8.76 -4.02
N VAL A 142 -7.37 -7.60 -3.66
CA VAL A 142 -5.97 -7.25 -3.98
C VAL A 142 -5.00 -8.15 -3.22
N ARG A 143 -5.31 -8.52 -1.98
CA ARG A 143 -4.47 -9.44 -1.19
C ARG A 143 -4.39 -10.81 -1.87
N ASP A 144 -5.52 -11.33 -2.33
CA ASP A 144 -5.57 -12.63 -3.02
C ASP A 144 -4.80 -12.59 -4.35
N LYS A 145 -4.93 -11.51 -5.12
CA LYS A 145 -4.15 -11.31 -6.35
C LYS A 145 -2.65 -11.24 -6.08
N ILE A 146 -2.23 -10.59 -4.98
CA ILE A 146 -0.83 -10.54 -4.55
C ILE A 146 -0.31 -11.95 -4.22
N VAL A 147 -1.04 -12.70 -3.39
CA VAL A 147 -0.65 -14.07 -3.01
C VAL A 147 -0.60 -14.97 -4.23
N LYS A 148 -1.55 -14.86 -5.17
CA LYS A 148 -1.51 -15.62 -6.42
C LYS A 148 -0.34 -15.22 -7.32
N LEU A 149 0.01 -13.94 -7.38
CA LEU A 149 1.13 -13.42 -8.17
C LEU A 149 2.48 -13.92 -7.64
N MET A 150 2.67 -13.85 -6.32
CA MET A 150 3.96 -14.05 -5.65
C MET A 150 4.11 -15.44 -5.03
N GLY A 151 3.04 -16.20 -4.88
CA GLY A 151 3.00 -17.48 -4.17
C GLY A 151 2.81 -17.31 -2.67
N ASP A 152 2.64 -18.45 -2.00
CA ASP A 152 2.50 -18.51 -0.55
C ASP A 152 3.87 -18.31 0.13
N GLN A 153 4.17 -17.07 0.47
CA GLN A 153 5.40 -16.65 1.14
C GLN A 153 5.04 -15.83 2.39
N PRO A 154 5.96 -15.72 3.38
CA PRO A 154 5.78 -14.80 4.49
C PRO A 154 5.46 -13.39 3.98
N ARG A 155 4.35 -12.83 4.47
CA ARG A 155 3.78 -11.58 3.98
C ARG A 155 3.27 -10.71 5.13
N ILE A 156 3.45 -9.40 4.98
CA ILE A 156 3.01 -8.40 5.95
C ILE A 156 2.22 -7.29 5.27
N GLU A 157 1.17 -6.84 5.95
CA GLU A 157 0.45 -5.61 5.63
C GLU A 157 0.80 -4.50 6.61
N LEU A 158 1.33 -3.40 6.09
CA LEU A 158 1.64 -2.19 6.83
C LEU A 158 0.49 -1.19 6.73
N PHE A 159 0.22 -0.50 7.84
CA PHE A 159 -0.93 0.38 8.03
C PHE A 159 -2.28 -0.36 7.93
N ALA A 160 -2.30 -1.63 8.34
CA ALA A 160 -3.50 -2.44 8.32
C ALA A 160 -4.55 -1.90 9.31
N ARG A 161 -5.83 -2.03 8.93
CA ARG A 161 -6.99 -1.69 9.79
C ARG A 161 -7.78 -2.91 10.26
N GLN A 162 -7.44 -4.09 9.75
CA GLN A 162 -8.01 -5.36 10.19
C GLN A 162 -6.96 -6.46 10.10
N GLN A 163 -7.12 -7.51 10.91
CA GLN A 163 -6.38 -8.74 10.71
C GLN A 163 -6.89 -9.46 9.45
N THR A 164 -5.97 -9.98 8.64
CA THR A 164 -6.32 -10.80 7.48
C THR A 164 -5.63 -12.16 7.62
N PRO A 165 -6.36 -13.29 7.51
CA PRO A 165 -5.75 -14.61 7.62
C PRO A 165 -4.54 -14.79 6.71
N GLY A 166 -3.44 -15.28 7.29
CA GLY A 166 -2.18 -15.51 6.57
C GLY A 166 -1.36 -14.25 6.29
N TRP A 167 -1.76 -13.08 6.79
CA TRP A 167 -0.95 -11.85 6.77
C TRP A 167 -0.53 -11.48 8.18
N ASP A 168 0.77 -11.24 8.37
CA ASP A 168 1.21 -10.43 9.50
C ASP A 168 0.72 -8.99 9.28
N VAL A 169 0.41 -8.27 10.36
CA VAL A 169 -0.15 -6.92 10.27
C VAL A 169 0.58 -5.96 11.19
N TRP A 170 0.76 -4.74 10.71
CA TRP A 170 1.22 -3.61 11.51
C TRP A 170 0.35 -2.40 11.23
N GLY A 171 -0.20 -1.75 12.26
CA GLY A 171 -1.08 -0.60 12.08
C GLY A 171 -1.71 -0.16 13.40
N ASN A 172 -2.16 1.10 13.45
CA ASN A 172 -2.69 1.73 14.67
C ASN A 172 -4.12 1.28 15.03
N GLU A 173 -4.83 0.64 14.10
CA GLU A 173 -6.21 0.18 14.27
C GLU A 173 -6.30 -1.34 14.45
N VAL A 174 -5.16 -2.03 14.59
CA VAL A 174 -5.07 -3.47 14.81
C VAL A 174 -4.07 -3.80 15.89
N GLU A 175 -4.26 -4.94 16.56
CA GLU A 175 -3.18 -5.54 17.33
C GLU A 175 -2.07 -5.99 16.36
N SER A 176 -0.97 -5.26 16.36
CA SER A 176 0.14 -5.50 15.44
C SER A 176 0.84 -6.82 15.79
N THR A 177 1.09 -7.66 14.79
CA THR A 177 1.77 -8.95 14.96
C THR A 177 3.29 -8.84 14.93
N VAL A 178 3.81 -7.64 14.63
CA VAL A 178 5.23 -7.31 14.64
C VAL A 178 5.48 -5.99 15.37
N THR A 179 6.66 -5.86 15.95
CA THR A 179 7.16 -4.60 16.50
C THR A 179 8.10 -3.95 15.49
N MET A 180 7.74 -2.75 15.01
CA MET A 180 8.68 -1.87 14.32
C MET A 180 9.31 -0.96 15.37
N GLN A 181 10.56 -1.21 15.74
CA GLN A 181 11.29 -0.26 16.58
C GLN A 181 11.77 0.89 15.71
N GLU A 182 11.36 2.11 16.03
CA GLU A 182 12.01 3.30 15.48
C GLU A 182 13.49 3.22 15.88
N GLN A 183 14.39 3.29 14.89
CA GLN A 183 15.81 3.48 15.20
C GLN A 183 15.92 4.91 15.76
N ASN A 184 15.90 5.02 17.09
CA ASN A 184 16.24 6.26 17.77
C ASN A 184 17.61 6.72 17.24
N GLN A 185 17.64 7.92 16.65
CA GLN A 185 18.88 8.64 16.34
C GLN A 185 19.70 8.89 17.60
#